data_AF-A0A7R9QCE7-F1
#
_entry.id   AF-A0A7R9QCE7-F1
#
_cell.length_a   1.000
_cell.length_b   1.000
_cell.length_c   1.000
_cell.angle_alpha   90.00
_cell.angle_beta   90.00
_cell.angle_gamma   90.00
#
_symmetry.space_group_name_H-M   'P 1'
#
loop_
_entity.id
_entity.type
_entity.pdbx_description
1 polymer ?
#
loop_
_entity_poly.entity_id
_entity_poly.type
_entity_poly.pdbx_seq_one_letter_code
_entity_poly.pdbx_strand_id
1 'polypeptide(L)'
;MLYPTILPFYLYLINNNNIAINPDILDSGVDAIAFDVTNYEMTLTFKGEWFRVYDKNQNIIRLGKIGSVFGKQFAYGVDAAVIVNDPDSNVFHPSDYLYLFKGDIVSRYLIYLFGRHKSELMIISEANDLHKLSQISDKLPDSIDTVIAYNGYVYLFRNNTQYKLYMKNPVIMRQLFD
;
A
#
# COMPACT_ATOMS: atom_id res chain seq x y z
N MET A 1 -12.80 -16.05 -7.89
CA MET A 1 -11.33 -16.22 -7.94
C MET A 1 -10.79 -15.41 -9.10
N LEU A 2 -10.20 -14.24 -8.83
CA LEU A 2 -9.46 -13.42 -9.80
C LEU A 2 -8.03 -13.29 -9.27
N TYR A 3 -7.23 -14.33 -9.47
CA TYR A 3 -5.84 -14.41 -9.02
C TYR A 3 -4.75 -14.29 -10.12
N PRO A 4 -5.01 -14.19 -11.45
CA PRO A 4 -3.89 -14.21 -12.40
C PRO A 4 -3.44 -12.85 -12.98
N THR A 5 -4.16 -11.73 -12.80
CA THR A 5 -3.83 -10.48 -13.53
C THR A 5 -2.86 -9.54 -12.83
N ILE A 6 -2.70 -9.67 -11.51
CA ILE A 6 -1.99 -8.69 -10.67
C ILE A 6 -0.52 -9.09 -10.45
N LEU A 7 -0.28 -10.38 -10.23
CA LEU A 7 1.06 -10.95 -10.03
C LEU A 7 2.02 -10.67 -11.20
N PRO A 8 1.65 -10.84 -12.50
CA PRO A 8 2.56 -10.58 -13.60
C PRO A 8 3.04 -9.11 -13.70
N PHE A 9 2.20 -8.15 -13.32
CA PHE A 9 2.55 -6.74 -13.36
C PHE A 9 3.44 -6.33 -12.18
N TYR A 10 3.22 -6.87 -10.98
CA TYR A 10 4.15 -6.71 -9.88
C TYR A 10 5.52 -7.32 -10.21
N LEU A 11 5.55 -8.52 -10.79
CA LEU A 11 6.80 -9.15 -11.24
C LEU A 11 7.53 -8.30 -12.30
N TYR A 12 6.80 -7.61 -13.18
CA TYR A 12 7.38 -6.67 -14.14
C TYR A 12 8.02 -5.44 -13.47
N LEU A 13 7.34 -4.81 -12.51
CA LEU A 13 7.89 -3.67 -11.76
C LEU A 13 9.11 -4.09 -10.94
N ILE A 14 9.05 -5.28 -10.34
CA ILE A 14 10.13 -5.83 -9.53
C ILE A 14 11.37 -6.15 -10.39
N ASN A 15 11.20 -6.84 -11.53
CA ASN A 15 12.31 -7.21 -12.41
C ASN A 15 13.03 -5.99 -13.01
N ASN A 16 12.30 -4.92 -13.36
CA ASN A 16 12.93 -3.72 -13.94
C ASN A 16 13.66 -2.86 -12.90
N ASN A 17 13.33 -2.98 -11.61
CA ASN A 17 13.93 -2.18 -10.54
C ASN A 17 14.92 -2.96 -9.67
N ASN A 18 15.30 -4.19 -10.07
CA ASN A 18 16.18 -5.09 -9.30
C ASN A 18 15.73 -5.30 -7.84
N ILE A 19 14.42 -5.31 -7.59
CA ILE A 19 13.88 -5.63 -6.27
C ILE A 19 13.97 -7.16 -6.14
N ALA A 20 14.62 -7.66 -5.09
CA ALA A 20 14.58 -9.10 -4.85
C ALA A 20 13.13 -9.52 -4.52
N ILE A 21 12.65 -10.63 -5.10
CA ILE A 21 11.30 -11.15 -4.81
C ILE A 21 11.42 -12.17 -3.68
N ASN A 22 10.69 -11.95 -2.59
CA ASN A 22 10.54 -12.99 -1.59
C ASN A 22 9.73 -14.15 -2.18
N PRO A 23 10.21 -15.40 -2.13
CA PRO A 23 9.47 -16.55 -2.63
C PRO A 23 8.07 -16.72 -1.98
N ASP A 24 7.81 -16.20 -0.78
CA ASP A 24 6.47 -16.18 -0.17
C ASP A 24 5.42 -15.45 -1.04
N ILE A 25 5.84 -14.44 -1.81
CA ILE A 25 5.01 -13.72 -2.79
C ILE A 25 4.63 -14.65 -3.95
N LEU A 26 5.53 -15.57 -4.31
CA LEU A 26 5.37 -16.51 -5.41
C LEU A 26 4.63 -17.79 -4.98
N ASP A 27 4.83 -18.24 -3.75
CA ASP A 27 4.39 -19.56 -3.29
C ASP A 27 3.04 -19.57 -2.56
N SER A 28 2.47 -18.42 -2.15
CA SER A 28 1.45 -18.51 -1.09
C SER A 28 0.24 -17.56 -1.08
N GLY A 29 -0.04 -16.74 -2.08
CA GLY A 29 -1.32 -16.02 -2.13
C GLY A 29 -1.44 -14.94 -1.05
N VAL A 30 -0.65 -13.89 -1.21
CA VAL A 30 -0.81 -12.63 -0.48
C VAL A 30 -2.05 -11.90 -0.99
N ASP A 31 -2.80 -11.29 -0.08
CA ASP A 31 -4.02 -10.53 -0.41
C ASP A 31 -3.65 -9.14 -0.95
N ALA A 32 -2.60 -8.52 -0.39
CA ALA A 32 -2.12 -7.21 -0.81
C ALA A 32 -0.60 -7.08 -0.65
N ILE A 33 0.01 -6.20 -1.45
CA ILE A 33 1.44 -5.88 -1.41
C ILE A 33 1.61 -4.37 -1.57
N ALA A 34 2.52 -3.76 -0.81
CA ALA A 34 2.96 -2.39 -1.01
C ALA A 34 4.48 -2.31 -0.98
N PHE A 35 5.06 -1.41 -1.79
CA PHE A 35 6.51 -1.24 -1.91
C PHE A 35 6.89 0.19 -1.59
N ASP A 36 8.02 0.39 -0.92
CA ASP A 36 8.69 1.69 -0.92
C ASP A 36 9.15 2.01 -2.35
N VAL A 37 8.45 2.94 -3.02
CA VAL A 37 8.78 3.34 -4.39
C VAL A 37 9.92 4.35 -4.48
N THR A 38 10.39 4.89 -3.35
CA THR A 38 11.48 5.87 -3.31
C THR A 38 12.82 5.19 -3.36
N ASN A 39 13.05 4.25 -2.45
CA ASN A 39 14.35 3.61 -2.27
C ASN A 39 14.31 2.10 -2.54
N TYR A 40 13.12 1.53 -2.75
CA TYR A 40 12.92 0.09 -2.90
C TYR A 40 13.55 -0.73 -1.76
N GLU A 41 13.66 -0.12 -0.57
CA GLU A 41 14.35 -0.74 0.55
C GLU A 41 13.44 -1.66 1.37
N MET A 42 12.13 -1.56 1.18
CA MET A 42 11.15 -2.39 1.88
C MET A 42 9.97 -2.81 1.04
N THR A 43 9.48 -4.02 1.36
CA THR A 43 8.23 -4.58 0.84
C THR A 43 7.32 -4.95 2.01
N LEU A 44 6.06 -4.55 1.94
CA LEU A 44 5.00 -4.92 2.88
C LEU A 44 4.07 -5.92 2.20
N THR A 45 3.80 -7.05 2.83
CA THR A 45 2.80 -8.02 2.35
C THR A 45 1.73 -8.25 3.40
N PHE A 46 0.51 -8.53 2.94
CA PHE A 46 -0.66 -8.80 3.78
C PHE A 46 -1.28 -10.13 3.37
N LYS A 47 -1.67 -10.94 4.36
CA LYS A 47 -2.35 -12.23 4.14
C LYS A 47 -3.21 -12.58 5.35
N GLY A 48 -4.52 -12.66 5.16
CA GLY A 48 -5.49 -12.83 6.24
C GLY A 48 -5.29 -11.75 7.30
N GLU A 49 -5.26 -12.13 8.58
CA GLU A 49 -5.06 -11.18 9.69
C GLU A 49 -3.62 -10.69 9.89
N TRP A 50 -2.66 -11.11 9.06
CA TRP A 50 -1.22 -10.91 9.27
C TRP A 50 -0.59 -10.02 8.20
N PHE A 51 0.41 -9.23 8.60
CA PHE A 51 1.31 -8.53 7.68
C PHE A 51 2.76 -8.85 7.97
N ARG A 52 3.60 -8.74 6.93
CA ARG A 52 5.05 -8.86 7.01
C ARG A 52 5.71 -7.66 6.37
N VAL A 53 6.86 -7.27 6.90
CA VAL A 53 7.75 -6.28 6.32
C VAL A 53 9.07 -6.97 6.00
N TYR A 54 9.51 -6.82 4.77
CA TYR A 54 10.77 -7.36 4.27
C TYR A 54 11.72 -6.21 3.98
N ASP A 55 13.00 -6.36 4.31
CA ASP A 55 14.05 -5.46 3.84
C ASP A 55 14.43 -5.76 2.38
N LYS A 56 15.31 -4.93 1.79
CA LYS A 56 15.83 -5.12 0.43
C LYS A 56 16.48 -6.49 0.18
N ASN A 57 16.98 -7.13 1.23
CA ASN A 57 17.62 -8.45 1.17
C ASN A 57 16.61 -9.58 1.40
N GLN A 58 15.31 -9.28 1.46
CA GLN A 58 14.21 -10.22 1.69
C GLN A 58 14.17 -10.83 3.09
N ASN A 59 14.86 -10.24 4.07
CA ASN A 59 14.71 -10.66 5.46
C ASN A 59 13.41 -10.11 6.04
N ILE A 60 12.66 -10.95 6.74
CA ILE A 60 11.53 -10.48 7.54
C ILE A 60 12.09 -9.65 8.70
N ILE A 61 11.87 -8.35 8.66
CA ILE A 61 12.26 -7.40 9.70
C ILE A 61 11.11 -7.09 10.65
N ARG A 62 9.87 -7.38 10.22
CA ARG A 62 8.69 -7.27 11.08
C ARG A 62 7.59 -8.23 10.65
N LEU A 63 6.91 -8.82 11.63
CA LEU A 63 5.68 -9.60 11.49
C LEU A 63 4.68 -9.08 12.52
N GLY A 64 3.42 -8.93 12.14
CA GLY A 64 2.39 -8.50 13.09
C GLY A 64 0.97 -8.79 12.63
N LYS A 65 0.03 -8.66 13.58
CA LYS A 65 -1.40 -8.71 13.27
C LYS A 65 -1.88 -7.35 12.77
N ILE A 66 -2.60 -7.35 11.65
CA ILE A 66 -3.10 -6.13 11.01
C ILE A 66 -4.02 -5.38 11.97
N GLY A 67 -4.98 -6.07 12.60
CA GLY A 67 -5.94 -5.44 13.50
C GLY A 67 -5.35 -4.75 14.72
N SER A 68 -4.16 -5.18 15.15
CA SER A 68 -3.43 -4.60 16.29
C SER A 68 -2.62 -3.35 15.92
N VAL A 69 -2.36 -3.15 14.64
CA VAL A 69 -1.42 -2.14 14.14
C VAL A 69 -2.15 -1.09 13.29
N PHE A 70 -3.13 -1.53 12.50
CA PHE A 70 -3.90 -0.71 11.57
C PHE A 70 -5.40 -0.63 11.97
N GLY A 71 -5.75 -1.06 13.18
CA GLY A 71 -7.13 -0.97 13.66
C GLY A 71 -8.04 -2.13 13.22
N LYS A 72 -9.14 -2.30 13.98
CA LYS A 72 -10.02 -3.49 13.93
C LYS A 72 -10.74 -3.68 12.59
N GLN A 73 -10.95 -2.61 11.82
CA GLN A 73 -11.60 -2.65 10.51
C GLN A 73 -10.81 -3.49 9.48
N PHE A 74 -9.49 -3.63 9.67
CA PHE A 74 -8.62 -4.47 8.84
C PHE A 74 -8.23 -5.79 9.52
N ALA A 75 -8.85 -6.15 10.66
CA ALA A 75 -8.46 -7.31 11.46
C ALA A 75 -8.53 -8.64 10.69
N TYR A 76 -9.37 -8.73 9.67
CA TYR A 76 -9.55 -9.94 8.85
C TYR A 76 -8.85 -9.85 7.49
N GLY A 77 -8.00 -8.84 7.28
CA GLY A 77 -7.20 -8.67 6.08
C GLY A 77 -7.45 -7.38 5.32
N VAL A 78 -6.68 -7.24 4.25
CA VAL A 78 -6.59 -6.05 3.40
C VAL A 78 -6.73 -6.54 1.96
N ASP A 79 -7.59 -5.90 1.17
CA ASP A 79 -7.84 -6.29 -0.22
C ASP A 79 -6.80 -5.66 -1.17
N ALA A 80 -6.31 -4.46 -0.83
CA ALA A 80 -5.25 -3.79 -1.59
C ALA A 80 -4.46 -2.82 -0.69
N ALA A 81 -3.20 -2.57 -1.02
CA ALA A 81 -2.34 -1.67 -0.26
C ALA A 81 -1.40 -0.90 -1.19
N VAL A 82 -1.09 0.36 -0.89
CA VAL A 82 -0.10 1.15 -1.64
C VAL A 82 0.61 2.12 -0.74
N ILE A 83 1.91 2.33 -0.99
CA ILE A 83 2.70 3.38 -0.37
C ILE A 83 2.84 4.51 -1.37
N VAL A 84 2.55 5.73 -0.92
CA VAL A 84 2.64 6.95 -1.70
C VAL A 84 3.50 7.95 -0.95
N ASN A 85 4.55 8.42 -1.59
CA ASN A 85 5.44 9.43 -0.99
C ASN A 85 4.71 10.76 -0.86
N ASP A 86 4.93 11.46 0.25
CA ASP A 86 4.52 12.85 0.38
C ASP A 86 5.46 13.75 -0.47
N PRO A 87 4.97 14.35 -1.58
CA PRO A 87 5.81 15.22 -2.42
C PRO A 87 6.21 16.52 -1.72
N ASP A 88 5.52 16.90 -0.63
CA ASP A 88 5.75 18.13 0.13
C ASP A 88 6.64 17.91 1.37
N SER A 89 7.11 16.68 1.61
CA SER A 89 8.02 16.33 2.71
C SER A 89 9.41 16.94 2.52
N ASN A 90 9.57 18.23 2.83
CA ASN A 90 10.86 18.91 2.99
C ASN A 90 11.56 18.58 4.33
N VAL A 91 10.98 17.67 5.13
CA VAL A 91 11.55 17.23 6.40
C VAL A 91 12.68 16.24 6.08
N PHE A 92 13.76 16.28 6.87
CA PHE A 92 15.00 15.49 6.76
C PHE A 92 14.84 13.96 6.66
N HIS A 93 13.61 13.46 6.57
CA HIS A 93 13.24 12.08 6.40
C HIS A 93 11.93 11.99 5.59
N PRO A 94 11.85 11.20 4.51
CA PRO A 94 10.60 11.01 3.76
C PRO A 94 9.60 10.29 4.67
N SER A 95 8.52 10.97 5.02
CA SER A 95 7.35 10.30 5.58
C SER A 95 6.50 9.85 4.40
N ASP A 96 6.16 8.56 4.35
CA ASP A 96 5.32 8.02 3.29
C ASP A 96 3.93 7.76 3.85
N TYR A 97 2.93 7.81 2.97
CA TYR A 97 1.56 7.44 3.30
C TYR A 97 1.30 6.01 2.84
N LEU A 98 0.94 5.14 3.78
CA LEU A 98 0.39 3.82 3.48
C LEU A 98 -1.13 3.92 3.40
N TYR A 99 -1.69 3.47 2.30
CA TYR A 99 -3.13 3.34 2.11
C TYR A 99 -3.51 1.87 2.15
N LEU A 100 -4.48 1.52 2.98
CA LEU A 100 -5.05 0.17 3.09
C LEU A 100 -6.51 0.19 2.66
N PHE A 101 -6.90 -0.76 1.81
CA PHE A 101 -8.24 -0.89 1.25
C PHE A 101 -8.90 -2.18 1.76
N LYS A 102 -10.19 -2.11 2.12
CA LYS A 102 -11.00 -3.27 2.50
C LYS A 102 -12.46 -3.04 2.15
N GLY A 103 -13.01 -3.77 1.18
CA GLY A 103 -14.35 -3.47 0.67
C GLY A 103 -14.44 -2.01 0.22
N ASP A 104 -15.47 -1.30 0.70
CA ASP A 104 -15.74 0.10 0.33
C ASP A 104 -14.93 1.12 1.14
N ILE A 105 -14.04 0.68 2.05
CA ILE A 105 -13.26 1.58 2.90
C ILE A 105 -11.80 1.66 2.46
N VAL A 106 -11.22 2.85 2.60
CA VAL A 106 -9.80 3.10 2.56
C VAL A 106 -9.38 3.85 3.81
N SER A 107 -8.18 3.55 4.30
CA SER A 107 -7.58 4.31 5.38
C SER A 107 -6.12 4.64 5.11
N ARG A 108 -5.72 5.83 5.55
CA ARG A 108 -4.40 6.40 5.36
C ARG A 108 -3.62 6.37 6.67
N TYR A 109 -2.36 5.92 6.60
CA TYR A 109 -1.43 5.91 7.71
C TYR A 109 -0.19 6.70 7.32
N LEU A 110 0.24 7.61 8.18
CA LEU A 110 1.57 8.17 8.08
C LEU A 110 2.55 7.12 8.59
N ILE A 111 3.36 6.59 7.69
CA ILE A 111 4.37 5.58 8.00
C ILE A 111 5.76 6.17 7.89
N TYR A 112 6.64 5.61 8.69
CA TYR A 112 8.06 5.87 8.63
C TYR A 112 8.80 4.59 8.29
N LEU A 113 9.65 4.69 7.28
CA LEU A 113 10.41 3.60 6.72
C LEU A 113 11.90 3.89 6.95
N PHE A 114 12.51 3.22 7.93
CA PHE A 114 13.93 3.41 8.22
C PHE A 114 14.82 2.74 7.18
N GLY A 115 15.55 3.54 6.41
CA GLY A 115 16.67 3.07 5.60
C GLY A 115 18.01 3.15 6.35
N ARG A 116 18.79 2.07 6.26
CA ARG A 116 20.23 1.90 6.60
C ARG A 116 20.68 1.46 8.00
N HIS A 117 19.98 1.73 9.11
CA HIS A 117 20.51 1.32 10.43
C HIS A 117 19.54 0.68 11.43
N LYS A 118 18.22 0.75 11.22
CA LYS A 118 17.21 0.06 12.05
C LYS A 118 15.98 -0.23 11.21
N SER A 119 15.93 -1.37 10.55
CA SER A 119 14.85 -1.73 9.63
C SER A 119 13.53 -1.95 10.38
N GLU A 120 12.82 -0.87 10.69
CA GLU A 120 11.54 -0.91 11.39
C GLU A 120 10.49 -0.14 10.61
N LEU A 121 9.29 -0.72 10.48
CA LEU A 121 8.10 0.05 10.13
C LEU A 121 7.66 0.76 11.41
N MET A 122 7.53 2.09 11.40
CA MET A 122 6.89 2.84 12.49
C MET A 122 5.64 3.53 11.96
N ILE A 123 4.53 3.43 12.69
CA ILE A 123 3.30 4.16 12.38
C ILE A 123 3.34 5.44 13.21
N ILE A 124 3.44 6.59 12.53
CA ILE A 124 3.57 7.89 13.17
C ILE A 124 2.19 8.41 13.62
N SER A 125 1.13 8.13 12.86
CA SER A 125 -0.24 8.45 13.24
C SER A 125 -1.18 7.30 12.93
N GLU A 126 -2.04 6.96 13.89
CA GLU A 126 -3.17 6.06 13.63
C GLU A 126 -4.13 6.66 12.60
N ALA A 127 -4.90 5.78 11.97
CA ALA A 127 -5.94 6.12 11.00
C ALA A 127 -7.01 7.04 11.61
N ASN A 128 -6.77 8.35 11.58
CA ASN A 128 -7.83 9.33 11.81
C ASN A 128 -8.81 9.40 10.63
N ASP A 129 -8.42 8.82 9.50
CA ASP A 129 -9.06 9.00 8.21
C ASP A 129 -9.53 7.64 7.68
N LEU A 130 -10.74 7.22 8.08
CA LEU A 130 -11.45 6.10 7.46
C LEU A 130 -12.50 6.66 6.50
N HIS A 131 -12.32 6.41 5.20
CA HIS A 131 -13.15 7.00 4.15
C HIS A 131 -13.78 5.90 3.33
N LYS A 132 -15.03 6.12 2.95
CA LYS A 132 -15.65 5.31 1.91
C LYS A 132 -15.13 5.74 0.55
N LEU A 133 -14.90 4.79 -0.35
CA LEU A 133 -14.53 5.06 -1.74
C LEU A 133 -15.56 5.98 -2.44
N SER A 134 -16.84 5.90 -2.05
CA SER A 134 -17.88 6.80 -2.58
C SER A 134 -17.76 8.24 -2.10
N GLN A 135 -17.13 8.49 -0.95
CA GLN A 135 -16.86 9.85 -0.46
C GLN A 135 -15.70 10.50 -1.23
N ILE A 136 -14.80 9.67 -1.75
CA ILE A 136 -13.68 10.06 -2.61
C ILE A 136 -14.18 10.45 -4.00
N SER A 137 -14.96 9.56 -4.61
CA SER A 137 -15.64 9.79 -5.88
C SER A 137 -16.72 8.74 -6.08
N ASP A 138 -17.88 9.20 -6.53
CA ASP A 138 -19.01 8.40 -7.00
C ASP A 138 -18.67 7.47 -8.19
N LYS A 139 -17.55 7.72 -8.88
CA LYS A 139 -17.06 6.91 -9.99
C LYS A 139 -16.20 5.72 -9.55
N LEU A 140 -15.77 5.68 -8.29
CA LEU A 140 -14.98 4.57 -7.78
C LEU A 140 -15.89 3.35 -7.51
N PRO A 141 -15.34 2.13 -7.68
CA PRO A 141 -16.08 0.93 -7.35
C PRO A 141 -16.23 0.79 -5.83
N ASP A 142 -17.11 -0.11 -5.41
CA ASP A 142 -17.35 -0.46 -4.00
C ASP A 142 -16.21 -1.26 -3.35
N SER A 143 -15.17 -1.61 -4.11
CA SER A 143 -14.03 -2.40 -3.65
C SER A 143 -12.90 -2.37 -4.66
N ILE A 144 -11.66 -2.52 -4.16
CA ILE A 144 -10.43 -2.52 -4.93
C ILE A 144 -9.76 -3.88 -4.81
N ASP A 145 -9.45 -4.51 -5.94
CA ASP A 145 -8.72 -5.79 -5.98
C ASP A 145 -7.21 -5.57 -5.92
N THR A 146 -6.71 -4.46 -6.48
CA THR A 146 -5.32 -4.04 -6.31
C THR A 146 -5.14 -2.54 -6.54
N VAL A 147 -4.06 -2.00 -6.01
CA VAL A 147 -3.69 -0.59 -6.16
C VAL A 147 -2.19 -0.45 -6.38
N ILE A 148 -1.79 0.48 -7.25
CA ILE A 148 -0.37 0.75 -7.55
C ILE A 148 -0.14 2.25 -7.66
N ALA A 149 0.95 2.76 -7.09
CA ALA A 149 1.42 4.12 -7.30
C ALA A 149 2.55 4.13 -8.33
N TYR A 150 2.40 4.91 -9.39
CA TYR A 150 3.40 5.02 -10.44
C TYR A 150 3.33 6.36 -11.18
N ASN A 151 4.48 6.99 -11.41
CA ASN A 151 4.62 8.26 -12.14
C ASN A 151 3.68 9.39 -11.65
N GLY A 152 3.49 9.51 -10.34
CA GLY A 152 2.63 10.54 -9.75
C GLY A 152 1.12 10.26 -9.92
N TYR A 153 0.73 9.01 -10.17
CA TYR A 153 -0.65 8.56 -10.19
C TYR A 153 -0.84 7.34 -9.30
N VAL A 154 -2.03 7.20 -8.74
CA VAL A 154 -2.52 5.97 -8.13
C VAL A 154 -3.50 5.30 -9.09
N TYR A 155 -3.24 4.04 -9.40
CA TYR A 155 -4.05 3.20 -10.27
C TYR A 155 -4.78 2.18 -9.41
N LEU A 156 -6.11 2.26 -9.39
CA LEU A 156 -6.97 1.31 -8.69
C LEU A 156 -7.55 0.34 -9.71
N PHE A 157 -7.62 -0.94 -9.36
CA PHE A 157 -8.12 -1.98 -10.25
C PHE A 157 -9.25 -2.73 -9.57
N ARG A 158 -10.33 -2.95 -10.32
CA ARG A 158 -11.45 -3.79 -9.94
C ARG A 158 -11.91 -4.58 -11.15
N ASN A 159 -11.80 -5.90 -11.10
CA ASN A 159 -11.99 -6.79 -12.23
C ASN A 159 -11.11 -6.34 -13.43
N ASN A 160 -11.72 -6.04 -14.57
CA ASN A 160 -11.04 -5.57 -15.79
C ASN A 160 -11.05 -4.05 -15.94
N THR A 161 -11.48 -3.33 -14.90
CA THR A 161 -11.58 -1.86 -14.93
C THR A 161 -10.43 -1.24 -14.16
N GLN A 162 -9.80 -0.25 -14.78
CA GLN A 162 -8.74 0.57 -14.19
C GLN A 162 -9.26 2.00 -13.94
N TYR A 163 -8.99 2.50 -12.74
CA TYR A 163 -9.28 3.87 -12.33
C TYR A 163 -7.97 4.59 -12.07
N LYS A 164 -7.80 5.79 -12.61
CA LYS A 164 -6.56 6.56 -12.53
C LYS A 164 -6.79 7.83 -11.71
N LEU A 165 -6.05 7.98 -10.62
CA LEU A 165 -6.12 9.13 -9.71
C LEU A 165 -4.79 9.88 -9.73
N TYR A 166 -4.81 11.21 -9.82
CA TYR A 166 -3.60 12.04 -9.88
C TYR A 166 -3.11 12.45 -8.49
N MET A 167 -1.82 12.26 -8.20
CA MET A 167 -1.22 12.56 -6.89
C MET A 167 -0.86 14.04 -6.69
N LYS A 168 -0.61 14.80 -7.77
CA LYS A 168 0.06 16.12 -7.71
C LYS A 168 -0.87 17.32 -7.53
N ASN A 169 -2.10 17.11 -7.09
CA ASN A 169 -3.00 18.20 -6.72
C ASN A 169 -3.40 18.01 -5.25
N PRO A 170 -2.73 18.67 -4.30
CA PRO A 170 -3.05 18.56 -2.88
C PRO A 170 -4.50 18.97 -2.59
N VAL A 171 -5.17 19.65 -3.53
CA VAL A 171 -6.60 20.00 -3.49
C VAL A 171 -7.51 18.85 -3.90
N ILE A 172 -7.14 17.94 -4.81
CA ILE A 172 -7.99 16.77 -5.14
C ILE A 172 -7.79 15.66 -4.10
N MET A 173 -6.58 15.51 -3.53
CA MET A 173 -6.35 14.69 -2.33
C MET A 173 -6.83 15.38 -1.03
N ARG A 174 -7.14 16.69 -1.02
CA ARG A 174 -7.94 17.35 0.04
C ARG A 174 -9.44 17.18 -0.19
N GLN A 175 -9.95 17.25 -1.42
CA GLN A 175 -11.36 17.02 -1.78
C GLN A 175 -11.76 15.53 -1.70
N LEU A 176 -10.78 14.68 -1.48
CA LEU A 176 -10.89 13.30 -1.04
C LEU A 176 -11.23 13.21 0.48
N PHE A 177 -11.06 14.31 1.21
CA PHE A 177 -11.19 14.47 2.67
C PHE A 177 -11.81 15.85 3.06
N ASP A 178 -12.48 16.52 2.12
CA ASP A 178 -13.34 17.73 2.23
C ASP A 178 -14.43 17.63 1.15
#